data_AF-A0A661EH59-F1
#
_entry.id   AF-A0A661EH59-F1
#
_cell.length_a   1.000
_cell.length_b   1.000
_cell.length_c   1.000
_cell.angle_alpha   90.00
_cell.angle_beta   90.00
_cell.angle_gamma   90.00
#
_symmetry.space_group_name_H-M   'P 1'
#
loop_
_entity.id
_entity.type
_entity.pdbx_description
1 polymer ?
#
loop_
_entity_poly.entity_id
_entity_poly.type
_entity_poly.pdbx_seq_one_letter_code
_entity_poly.pdbx_strand_id
1 'polypeptide(L)'
;MDGASNYSAFLDSFNHFGFSGTIILKNKMINLKNKKILIIGMGITGESIANYLENKNITFFVLDNKPTKALKNKFTNILLDEIISDKLLSKYDVLFISPGVFIEQNLFKKYQNKIYNDISLFCQVITKNIIAITGTNGKSTVVKMIEHIINKMGKKAIACGNIGLPVLDLLQKKNHYDYYILEISSFQLDLNSSFNKKIAVVLNIEKDHLDRYENFTDYKKSKLSIFKESEHKIINSNIKNSNIKESNKFGTDDEKYNIQGQKFNINDKIINAKSYNKIEQINQLATLAILDVLNFDTKVCNEHFLTFKALNYRMQFIGSYKNSKWFNDSKATNSSATFAALESQPEKIVLIAGGSKKDEDFLSLKSIIKEKCKSLILIGQTAQQIAQVTTGVQLFFAKNLKEAIIIAQDECGGYHNVLFSPASASFDMFKNYQQRGYEFNRLSKDILDL
;
A
#
# COMPACT_ATOMS: atom_id res chain seq x y z
N MET A 1 27.89 25.83 47.59
CA MET A 1 29.37 25.75 47.58
C MET A 1 29.73 24.30 47.39
N ASP A 2 29.30 23.70 46.27
CA ASP A 2 29.82 23.86 44.89
C ASP A 2 30.95 22.85 44.70
N GLY A 3 31.04 22.08 43.63
CA GLY A 3 30.24 22.06 42.42
C GLY A 3 30.79 20.98 41.49
N ALA A 4 29.87 20.43 40.69
CA ALA A 4 30.04 19.93 39.34
C ALA A 4 31.38 19.29 38.93
N SER A 5 31.39 17.96 38.87
CA SER A 5 32.22 17.21 37.92
C SER A 5 31.44 16.00 37.41
N ASN A 6 30.70 16.18 36.31
CA ASN A 6 30.29 15.13 35.38
C ASN A 6 29.43 15.78 34.30
N TYR A 7 29.99 16.01 33.11
CA TYR A 7 29.33 16.03 31.79
C TYR A 7 30.29 16.63 30.76
N SER A 8 31.21 15.82 30.22
CA SER A 8 31.97 16.21 29.01
C SER A 8 32.49 15.00 28.21
N ALA A 9 31.66 13.97 28.02
CA ALA A 9 32.02 12.82 27.19
C ALA A 9 30.84 12.43 26.28
N PHE A 10 30.51 13.26 25.29
CA PHE A 10 29.67 12.84 24.15
C PHE A 10 29.76 13.72 22.90
N LEU A 11 30.68 14.69 22.81
CA LEU A 11 30.77 15.63 21.67
C LEU A 11 32.00 15.47 20.78
N ASP A 12 32.91 14.53 21.06
CA ASP A 12 34.17 14.39 20.29
C ASP A 12 34.21 13.25 19.26
N SER A 13 33.13 12.49 19.05
CA SER A 13 33.16 11.32 18.15
C SER A 13 32.64 11.57 16.73
N PHE A 14 32.48 12.83 16.28
CA PHE A 14 31.97 13.13 14.92
C PHE A 14 32.96 13.84 13.98
N ASN A 15 34.24 13.97 14.34
CA ASN A 15 35.23 14.70 13.53
C ASN A 15 36.38 13.88 12.91
N HIS A 16 36.28 12.55 12.82
CA HIS A 16 37.29 11.74 12.13
C HIS A 16 36.68 10.63 11.26
N PHE A 17 36.22 11.01 10.06
CA PHE A 17 36.32 10.16 8.88
C PHE A 17 36.54 11.04 7.65
N GLY A 18 37.80 11.38 7.39
CA GLY A 18 38.24 11.79 6.07
C GLY A 18 38.15 10.59 5.13
N PHE A 19 37.13 10.57 4.29
CA PHE A 19 37.10 9.72 3.10
C PHE A 19 37.34 10.60 1.88
N SER A 20 38.61 10.68 1.45
CA SER A 20 38.98 10.97 0.07
C SER A 20 38.62 9.74 -0.76
N GLY A 21 37.37 9.70 -1.22
CA GLY A 21 36.82 8.59 -1.98
C GLY A 21 35.51 9.03 -2.59
N THR A 22 35.61 9.80 -3.68
CA THR A 22 34.48 10.32 -4.44
C THR A 22 33.69 9.17 -5.08
N ILE A 23 32.78 8.56 -4.33
CA ILE A 23 31.61 7.89 -4.91
C ILE A 23 30.49 8.91 -4.90
N ILE A 24 30.38 9.67 -5.99
CA ILE A 24 29.21 10.51 -6.27
C ILE A 24 28.05 9.55 -6.55
N LEU A 25 27.30 9.20 -5.50
CA LEU A 25 25.92 8.79 -5.70
C LEU A 25 25.16 10.08 -6.04
N LYS A 26 24.78 10.26 -7.31
CA LYS A 26 23.92 11.35 -7.81
C LYS A 26 22.51 11.27 -7.20
N ASN A 27 22.35 11.28 -5.89
CA ASN A 27 21.08 11.64 -5.27
C ASN A 27 21.06 13.16 -5.20
N LYS A 28 20.18 13.82 -5.96
CA LYS A 28 19.89 15.24 -5.74
C LYS A 28 19.27 15.38 -4.35
N MET A 29 20.08 15.66 -3.33
CA MET A 29 19.57 16.08 -2.03
C MET A 29 18.68 17.32 -2.24
N ILE A 30 17.44 17.28 -1.74
CA ILE A 30 16.58 18.46 -1.74
C ILE A 30 17.18 19.42 -0.73
N ASN A 31 17.78 20.50 -1.23
CA ASN A 31 18.19 21.59 -0.37
C ASN A 31 16.96 22.42 0.00
N LEU A 32 16.47 22.22 1.24
CA LEU A 32 15.32 22.93 1.79
C LEU A 32 15.70 24.27 2.45
N LYS A 33 17.00 24.51 2.70
CA LYS A 33 17.45 25.71 3.40
C LYS A 33 17.20 26.93 2.52
N ASN A 34 16.62 27.98 3.11
CA ASN A 34 16.24 29.23 2.43
C ASN A 34 15.28 29.04 1.24
N LYS A 35 14.51 27.94 1.20
CA LYS A 35 13.48 27.71 0.20
C LYS A 35 12.11 28.12 0.72
N LYS A 36 11.25 28.63 -0.16
CA LYS A 36 9.85 28.86 0.16
C LYS A 36 9.06 27.59 -0.11
N ILE A 37 8.62 26.93 0.97
CA ILE A 37 7.99 25.61 0.92
C ILE A 37 6.48 25.73 1.09
N LEU A 38 5.71 25.01 0.27
CA LEU A 38 4.27 24.84 0.43
C LEU A 38 3.93 23.36 0.64
N ILE A 39 3.16 23.05 1.67
CA ILE A 39 2.52 21.75 1.89
C ILE A 39 1.07 21.87 1.41
N ILE A 40 0.66 21.01 0.49
CA ILE A 40 -0.69 20.96 -0.08
C ILE A 40 -1.39 19.70 0.43
N GLY A 41 -2.43 19.90 1.24
CA GLY A 41 -3.15 18.87 1.97
C GLY A 41 -2.47 18.53 3.29
N MET A 42 -3.20 18.66 4.39
CA MET A 42 -2.81 18.49 5.78
C MET A 42 -3.52 17.28 6.43
N GLY A 43 -3.67 16.21 5.65
CA GLY A 43 -3.98 14.89 6.21
C GLY A 43 -2.80 14.36 7.03
N ILE A 44 -2.85 13.07 7.36
CA ILE A 44 -1.82 12.40 8.17
C ILE A 44 -0.39 12.61 7.60
N THR A 45 -0.24 12.49 6.27
CA THR A 45 1.06 12.71 5.60
C THR A 45 1.51 14.17 5.66
N GLY A 46 0.62 15.12 5.35
CA GLY A 46 0.93 16.54 5.39
C GLY A 46 1.36 17.01 6.78
N GLU A 47 0.69 16.53 7.82
CA GLU A 47 1.05 16.82 9.21
C GLU A 47 2.43 16.26 9.57
N SER A 48 2.74 15.03 9.14
CA SER A 48 4.07 14.44 9.35
C SER A 48 5.19 15.25 8.68
N ILE A 49 4.96 15.77 7.47
CA ILE A 49 5.88 16.68 6.78
C ILE A 49 6.04 17.99 7.55
N ALA A 50 4.93 18.61 7.98
CA ALA A 50 4.96 19.86 8.73
C ALA A 50 5.76 19.71 10.04
N ASN A 51 5.49 18.66 10.82
CA ASN A 51 6.23 18.36 12.05
C ASN A 51 7.72 18.14 11.79
N TYR A 52 8.07 17.44 10.70
CA TYR A 52 9.46 17.23 10.32
C TYR A 52 10.19 18.54 9.99
N LEU A 53 9.56 19.43 9.22
CA LEU A 53 10.13 20.73 8.86
C LEU A 53 10.27 21.66 10.08
N GLU A 54 9.27 21.68 10.96
CA GLU A 54 9.28 22.44 12.22
C GLU A 54 10.44 22.00 13.12
N ASN A 55 10.62 20.69 13.31
CA ASN A 55 11.75 20.13 14.08
C ASN A 55 13.13 20.45 13.49
N LYS A 56 13.19 20.86 12.22
CA LYS A 56 14.42 21.30 11.53
C LYS A 56 14.54 22.82 11.46
N ASN A 57 13.64 23.57 12.10
CA ASN A 57 13.54 25.03 12.04
C ASN A 57 13.45 25.56 10.59
N ILE A 58 12.69 24.86 9.74
CA ILE A 58 12.47 25.25 8.35
C ILE A 58 11.08 25.87 8.21
N THR A 59 11.02 27.10 7.71
CA THR A 59 9.75 27.80 7.46
C THR A 59 8.99 27.19 6.29
N PHE A 60 7.69 26.98 6.46
CA PHE A 60 6.79 26.49 5.41
C PHE A 60 5.42 27.17 5.48
N PHE A 61 4.64 26.96 4.43
CA PHE A 61 3.25 27.37 4.29
C PHE A 61 2.38 26.13 4.07
N VAL A 62 1.11 26.24 4.42
CA VAL A 62 0.14 25.15 4.29
C VAL A 62 -1.03 25.60 3.44
N LEU A 63 -1.42 24.80 2.46
CA LEU A 63 -2.70 24.91 1.78
C LEU A 63 -3.55 23.68 2.12
N ASP A 64 -4.71 23.90 2.74
CA ASP A 64 -5.70 22.85 2.96
C ASP A 64 -7.11 23.44 2.87
N ASN A 65 -8.03 22.74 2.18
CA ASN A 65 -9.40 23.22 1.95
C ASN A 65 -10.35 22.84 3.11
N LYS A 66 -9.93 21.98 4.03
CA LYS A 66 -10.68 21.51 5.20
C LYS A 66 -9.77 21.31 6.44
N PRO A 67 -8.98 22.31 6.86
CA PRO A 67 -8.07 22.14 7.99
C PRO A 67 -8.87 21.98 9.28
N THR A 68 -8.46 21.02 10.11
CA THR A 68 -9.08 20.81 11.43
C THR A 68 -8.76 21.98 12.36
N LYS A 69 -9.58 22.20 13.40
CA LYS A 69 -9.32 23.23 14.42
C LYS A 69 -7.95 23.04 15.09
N ALA A 70 -7.57 21.79 15.38
CA ALA A 70 -6.27 21.47 15.97
C ALA A 70 -5.11 21.92 15.06
N LEU A 71 -5.23 21.72 13.76
CA LEU A 71 -4.21 22.14 12.78
C LEU A 71 -4.10 23.66 12.68
N LYS A 72 -5.24 24.37 12.70
CA LYS A 72 -5.27 25.85 12.70
C LYS A 72 -4.56 26.46 13.90
N ASN A 73 -4.65 25.79 15.05
CA ASN A 73 -3.98 26.24 16.28
C ASN A 73 -2.49 25.89 16.29
N LYS A 74 -2.09 24.83 15.58
CA LYS A 74 -0.73 24.30 15.59
C LYS A 74 0.21 25.03 14.62
N PHE A 75 -0.29 25.45 13.45
CA PHE A 75 0.54 26.10 12.44
C PHE A 75 0.01 27.49 12.10
N THR A 76 0.88 28.50 12.10
CA THR A 76 0.50 29.91 11.91
C THR A 76 0.45 30.36 10.43
N ASN A 77 1.16 29.68 9.54
CA ASN A 77 1.27 30.03 8.11
C ASN A 77 0.31 29.22 7.22
N ILE A 78 -0.97 29.19 7.57
CA ILE A 78 -2.00 28.47 6.81
C ILE A 78 -2.69 29.42 5.83
N LEU A 79 -2.65 29.05 4.55
CA LEU A 79 -3.44 29.63 3.48
C LEU A 79 -4.80 28.95 3.49
N LEU A 80 -5.84 29.71 3.83
CA LEU A 80 -7.23 29.27 3.77
C LEU A 80 -7.87 29.72 2.47
N ASP A 81 -8.75 28.90 1.91
CA ASP A 81 -9.63 29.22 0.78
C ASP A 81 -8.92 29.61 -0.54
N GLU A 82 -7.63 29.27 -0.67
CA GLU A 82 -6.86 29.43 -1.90
C GLU A 82 -7.07 28.24 -2.85
N ILE A 83 -7.13 28.50 -4.15
CA ILE A 83 -7.26 27.46 -5.18
C ILE A 83 -5.87 27.12 -5.71
N ILE A 84 -5.59 25.82 -5.88
CA ILE A 84 -4.37 25.34 -6.54
C ILE A 84 -4.33 25.92 -7.97
N SER A 85 -3.41 26.85 -8.21
CA SER A 85 -3.32 27.61 -9.46
C SER A 85 -1.88 27.94 -9.78
N ASP A 86 -1.61 28.29 -11.05
CA ASP A 86 -0.28 28.70 -11.51
C ASP A 86 0.26 29.90 -10.69
N LYS A 87 -0.62 30.87 -10.43
CA LYS A 87 -0.33 32.06 -9.62
C LYS A 87 0.09 31.70 -8.19
N LEU A 88 -0.50 30.66 -7.61
CA LEU A 88 -0.12 30.19 -6.28
C LEU A 88 1.19 29.42 -6.33
N LEU A 89 1.28 28.38 -7.17
CA LEU A 89 2.41 27.44 -7.20
C LEU A 89 3.72 28.11 -7.61
N SER A 90 3.68 29.10 -8.51
CA SER A 90 4.86 29.88 -8.93
C SER A 90 5.57 30.61 -7.79
N LYS A 91 4.87 30.91 -6.68
CA LYS A 91 5.44 31.61 -5.51
C LYS A 91 6.35 30.73 -4.65
N TYR A 92 6.41 29.42 -4.91
CA TYR A 92 7.09 28.45 -4.06
C TYR A 92 8.22 27.72 -4.81
N ASP A 93 9.25 27.37 -4.07
CA ASP A 93 10.41 26.64 -4.56
C ASP A 93 10.22 25.13 -4.46
N VAL A 94 9.52 24.68 -3.42
CA VAL A 94 9.31 23.27 -3.07
C VAL A 94 7.84 23.08 -2.72
N LEU A 95 7.23 22.07 -3.33
CA LEU A 95 5.84 21.71 -3.14
C LEU A 95 5.77 20.29 -2.57
N PHE A 96 5.23 20.14 -1.36
CA PHE A 96 4.88 18.83 -0.81
C PHE A 96 3.41 18.57 -1.04
N ILE A 97 3.07 17.44 -1.65
CA ILE A 97 1.68 17.09 -1.95
C ILE A 97 1.29 15.85 -1.16
N SER A 98 0.24 15.97 -0.35
CA SER A 98 -0.35 14.82 0.33
C SER A 98 -0.98 13.84 -0.67
N PRO A 99 -0.87 12.52 -0.42
CA PRO A 99 -1.58 11.52 -1.22
C PRO A 99 -3.08 11.81 -1.27
N GLY A 100 -3.65 11.88 -2.48
CA GLY A 100 -5.08 12.12 -2.70
C GLY A 100 -5.47 13.57 -3.03
N VAL A 101 -4.54 14.52 -2.98
CA VAL A 101 -4.79 15.87 -3.53
C VAL A 101 -4.76 15.80 -5.05
N PHE A 102 -5.83 16.29 -5.68
CA PHE A 102 -5.90 16.44 -7.12
C PHE A 102 -5.17 17.72 -7.56
N ILE A 103 -4.25 17.58 -8.51
CA ILE A 103 -3.68 18.70 -9.26
C ILE A 103 -3.96 18.44 -10.73
N GLU A 104 -4.51 19.44 -11.40
CA GLU A 104 -4.79 19.40 -12.84
C GLU A 104 -3.51 19.09 -13.63
N GLN A 105 -3.61 18.26 -14.67
CA GLN A 105 -2.44 17.63 -15.29
C GLN A 105 -1.45 18.64 -15.87
N ASN A 106 -1.90 19.76 -16.45
CA ASN A 106 -1.00 20.76 -17.02
C ASN A 106 -0.20 21.47 -15.92
N LEU A 107 -0.86 21.84 -14.82
CA LEU A 107 -0.19 22.37 -13.63
C LEU A 107 0.80 21.35 -13.05
N PHE A 108 0.40 20.08 -12.93
CA PHE A 108 1.29 19.04 -12.43
C PHE A 108 2.55 18.91 -13.28
N LYS A 109 2.41 18.79 -14.62
CA LYS A 109 3.54 18.70 -15.56
C LYS A 109 4.45 19.93 -15.46
N LYS A 110 3.89 21.15 -15.39
CA LYS A 110 4.66 22.40 -15.28
C LYS A 110 5.52 22.47 -14.01
N TYR A 111 5.00 22.01 -12.88
CA TYR A 111 5.67 22.09 -11.58
C TYR A 111 6.31 20.78 -11.13
N GLN A 112 6.27 19.71 -11.94
CA GLN A 112 6.68 18.36 -11.57
C GLN A 112 8.06 18.35 -10.91
N ASN A 113 9.02 19.12 -11.41
CA ASN A 113 10.40 19.20 -10.90
C ASN A 113 10.56 19.80 -9.49
N LYS A 114 9.51 20.44 -8.96
CA LYS A 114 9.46 21.03 -7.61
C LYS A 114 8.53 20.27 -6.67
N ILE A 115 7.87 19.22 -7.15
CA ILE A 115 6.87 18.46 -6.41
C ILE A 115 7.54 17.22 -5.76
N TYR A 116 7.28 17.06 -4.47
CA TYR A 116 7.86 16.05 -3.61
C TYR A 116 6.79 15.44 -2.68
N ASN A 117 7.14 14.33 -2.04
CA ASN A 117 6.32 13.67 -1.01
C ASN A 117 7.15 13.33 0.23
N ASP A 118 6.49 12.81 1.24
CA ASP A 118 7.10 12.30 2.48
C ASP A 118 8.18 11.23 2.22
N ILE A 119 7.95 10.32 1.28
CA ILE A 119 8.94 9.29 0.88
C ILE A 119 10.24 9.93 0.38
N SER A 120 10.15 10.98 -0.43
CA SER A 120 11.32 11.65 -1.00
C SER A 120 12.18 12.32 0.08
N LEU A 121 11.57 12.88 1.13
CA LEU A 121 12.28 13.39 2.30
C LEU A 121 12.87 12.25 3.14
N PHE A 122 12.08 11.20 3.37
CA PHE A 122 12.51 10.05 4.15
C PHE A 122 13.77 9.41 3.56
N CYS A 123 13.79 9.18 2.25
CA CYS A 123 14.90 8.54 1.56
C CYS A 123 16.12 9.45 1.34
N GLN A 124 16.08 10.72 1.78
CA GLN A 124 17.29 11.56 1.89
C GLN A 124 18.07 11.29 3.16
N VAL A 125 17.35 10.97 4.22
CA VAL A 125 17.93 10.68 5.54
C VAL A 125 18.33 9.21 5.60
N ILE A 126 17.45 8.32 5.13
CA ILE A 126 17.69 6.89 5.08
C ILE A 126 18.16 6.51 3.67
N THR A 127 19.39 6.03 3.54
CA THR A 127 20.01 5.73 2.24
C THR A 127 20.43 4.28 2.05
N LYS A 128 20.35 3.45 3.09
CA LYS A 128 20.78 2.04 3.07
C LYS A 128 19.63 1.11 3.44
N ASN A 129 19.66 -0.11 2.87
CA ASN A 129 18.73 -1.21 3.17
C ASN A 129 17.24 -0.87 3.00
N ILE A 130 16.92 -0.02 2.02
CA ILE A 130 15.55 0.24 1.60
C ILE A 130 15.09 -0.88 0.65
N ILE A 131 13.99 -1.52 1.01
CA ILE A 131 13.25 -2.48 0.19
C ILE A 131 11.95 -1.79 -0.23
N ALA A 132 11.86 -1.39 -1.49
CA ALA A 132 10.72 -0.66 -2.03
C ALA A 132 9.78 -1.59 -2.80
N ILE A 133 8.50 -1.61 -2.44
CA ILE A 133 7.52 -2.56 -2.98
C ILE A 133 6.30 -1.80 -3.52
N THR A 134 5.94 -2.08 -4.77
CA THR A 134 4.71 -1.60 -5.39
C THR A 134 3.94 -2.73 -6.08
N GLY A 135 2.74 -2.40 -6.54
CA GLY A 135 1.79 -3.32 -7.16
C GLY A 135 0.37 -2.75 -7.13
N THR A 136 -0.56 -3.38 -7.84
CA THR A 136 -2.00 -3.08 -7.66
C THR A 136 -2.46 -3.68 -6.34
N ASN A 137 -2.26 -4.99 -6.14
CA ASN A 137 -2.67 -5.75 -4.95
C ASN A 137 -1.48 -6.40 -4.22
N GLY A 138 -1.71 -6.90 -3.00
CA GLY A 138 -0.72 -7.67 -2.23
C GLY A 138 0.36 -6.86 -1.49
N LYS A 139 0.59 -5.60 -1.86
CA LYS A 139 1.68 -4.74 -1.32
C LYS A 139 1.83 -4.80 0.21
N SER A 140 0.79 -4.41 0.94
CA SER A 140 0.84 -4.36 2.41
C SER A 140 1.09 -5.71 3.05
N THR A 141 0.52 -6.78 2.48
CA THR A 141 0.71 -8.14 2.97
C THR A 141 2.17 -8.53 2.85
N VAL A 142 2.77 -8.34 1.67
CA VAL A 142 4.19 -8.66 1.43
C VAL A 142 5.09 -7.80 2.31
N VAL A 143 4.86 -6.49 2.39
CA VAL A 143 5.64 -5.56 3.22
C VAL A 143 5.61 -5.99 4.71
N LYS A 144 4.45 -6.42 5.21
CA LYS A 144 4.30 -6.90 6.59
C LYS A 144 4.84 -8.32 6.81
N MET A 145 4.76 -9.20 5.82
CA MET A 145 5.41 -10.51 5.87
C MET A 145 6.94 -10.36 5.99
N ILE A 146 7.55 -9.48 5.19
CA ILE A 146 8.98 -9.21 5.23
C ILE A 146 9.37 -8.62 6.59
N GLU A 147 8.65 -7.60 7.08
CA GLU A 147 8.89 -7.04 8.41
C GLU A 147 8.83 -8.12 9.50
N HIS A 148 7.79 -8.95 9.50
CA HIS A 148 7.62 -10.04 10.48
C HIS A 148 8.79 -11.03 10.43
N ILE A 149 9.13 -11.52 9.23
CA ILE A 149 10.16 -12.54 9.06
C ILE A 149 11.54 -12.00 9.42
N ILE A 150 11.93 -10.82 8.91
CA ILE A 150 13.24 -10.23 9.25
C ILE A 150 13.37 -10.00 10.76
N ASN A 151 12.29 -9.57 11.43
CA ASN A 151 12.27 -9.45 12.89
C ASN A 151 12.40 -10.80 13.61
N LYS A 152 11.77 -11.86 13.09
CA LYS A 152 11.94 -13.23 13.63
C LYS A 152 13.33 -13.81 13.40
N MET A 153 14.02 -13.37 12.35
CA MET A 153 15.43 -13.69 12.07
C MET A 153 16.41 -12.87 12.93
N GLY A 154 15.94 -12.10 13.90
CA GLY A 154 16.78 -11.36 14.87
C GLY A 154 17.33 -10.02 14.36
N LYS A 155 16.84 -9.50 13.24
CA LYS A 155 17.17 -8.16 12.72
C LYS A 155 16.04 -7.18 13.02
N LYS A 156 16.30 -5.88 12.95
CA LYS A 156 15.28 -4.84 13.15
C LYS A 156 14.74 -4.37 11.80
N ALA A 157 13.50 -4.70 11.51
CA ALA A 157 12.79 -4.29 10.31
C ALA A 157 11.55 -3.46 10.64
N ILE A 158 11.24 -2.47 9.80
CA ILE A 158 10.01 -1.68 9.90
C ILE A 158 9.34 -1.52 8.53
N ALA A 159 8.07 -1.87 8.49
CA ALA A 159 7.19 -1.60 7.36
C ALA A 159 6.61 -0.19 7.44
N CYS A 160 6.76 0.59 6.38
CA CYS A 160 6.30 1.98 6.33
C CYS A 160 5.99 2.42 4.89
N GLY A 161 5.64 3.70 4.69
CA GLY A 161 5.30 4.26 3.38
C GLY A 161 3.79 4.50 3.26
N ASN A 162 3.16 3.95 2.23
CA ASN A 162 1.71 3.99 2.03
C ASN A 162 0.91 3.13 3.05
N ILE A 163 1.57 2.61 4.08
CA ILE A 163 0.97 1.84 5.16
C ILE A 163 1.60 2.19 6.50
N GLY A 164 0.81 2.07 7.56
CA GLY A 164 1.29 2.16 8.93
C GLY A 164 1.45 3.60 9.39
N LEU A 165 2.55 3.87 10.09
CA LEU A 165 2.89 5.22 10.52
C LEU A 165 3.49 6.02 9.35
N PRO A 166 3.28 7.35 9.32
CA PRO A 166 3.97 8.22 8.38
C PRO A 166 5.48 8.04 8.47
N VAL A 167 6.15 7.98 7.31
CA VAL A 167 7.58 7.64 7.25
C VAL A 167 8.47 8.63 7.99
N LEU A 168 8.10 9.91 8.01
CA LEU A 168 8.93 10.95 8.66
C LEU A 168 8.85 10.89 10.18
N ASP A 169 7.78 10.33 10.74
CA ASP A 169 7.66 10.11 12.19
C ASP A 169 8.69 9.06 12.67
N LEU A 170 9.13 8.16 11.79
CA LEU A 170 10.18 7.19 12.10
C LEU A 170 11.55 7.86 12.26
N LEU A 171 11.79 8.99 11.58
CA LEU A 171 13.05 9.74 11.68
C LEU A 171 13.16 10.51 13.00
N GLN A 172 12.03 10.83 13.61
CA GLN A 172 11.98 11.54 14.89
C GLN A 172 12.26 10.60 16.07
N LYS A 173 11.98 9.31 15.90
CA LYS A 173 12.29 8.29 16.90
C LYS A 173 13.76 7.93 16.80
N LYS A 174 14.49 7.88 17.93
CA LYS A 174 15.88 7.40 18.01
C LYS A 174 16.03 5.88 17.76
N ASN A 175 15.12 5.29 17.00
CA ASN A 175 15.12 3.86 16.70
C ASN A 175 15.95 3.62 15.45
N HIS A 176 17.00 2.80 15.59
CA HIS A 176 17.76 2.31 14.45
C HIS A 176 17.16 0.99 13.95
N TYR A 177 16.81 0.95 12.67
CA TYR A 177 16.37 -0.24 11.96
C TYR A 177 17.43 -0.69 10.96
N ASP A 178 17.61 -2.00 10.83
CA ASP A 178 18.50 -2.63 9.86
C ASP A 178 17.90 -2.56 8.44
N TYR A 179 16.56 -2.65 8.33
CA TYR A 179 15.82 -2.67 7.07
C TYR A 179 14.57 -1.79 7.12
N TYR A 180 14.33 -1.06 6.03
CA TYR A 180 13.14 -0.24 5.83
C TYR A 180 12.34 -0.78 4.65
N ILE A 181 11.14 -1.27 4.92
CA ILE A 181 10.30 -1.92 3.93
C ILE A 181 9.21 -0.94 3.52
N LEU A 182 9.41 -0.27 2.39
CA LEU A 182 8.56 0.79 1.88
C LEU A 182 7.45 0.23 0.99
N GLU A 183 6.19 0.36 1.42
CA GLU A 183 5.05 0.28 0.52
C GLU A 183 4.95 1.59 -0.28
N ILE A 184 4.97 1.51 -1.61
CA ILE A 184 4.88 2.68 -2.47
C ILE A 184 3.71 2.55 -3.46
N SER A 185 2.84 3.57 -3.47
CA SER A 185 1.76 3.70 -4.46
C SER A 185 2.27 4.29 -5.78
N SER A 186 1.51 4.13 -6.87
CA SER A 186 1.85 4.80 -8.15
C SER A 186 1.84 6.33 -8.02
N PHE A 187 0.92 6.87 -7.22
CA PHE A 187 0.83 8.29 -6.90
C PHE A 187 2.12 8.84 -6.31
N GLN A 188 2.77 8.08 -5.41
CA GLN A 188 4.04 8.48 -4.81
C GLN A 188 5.21 8.34 -5.79
N LEU A 189 5.17 7.39 -6.73
CA LEU A 189 6.19 7.20 -7.76
C LEU A 189 6.14 8.26 -8.88
N ASP A 190 4.98 8.86 -9.13
CA ASP A 190 4.81 9.93 -10.13
C ASP A 190 5.51 11.25 -9.73
N LEU A 191 5.80 11.39 -8.43
CA LEU A 191 6.47 12.56 -7.85
C LEU A 191 8.00 12.38 -7.89
N ASN A 192 8.77 13.44 -7.58
CA ASN A 192 10.23 13.30 -7.51
C ASN A 192 10.64 12.41 -6.33
N SER A 193 10.78 11.12 -6.59
CA SER A 193 11.20 10.12 -5.62
C SER A 193 12.44 9.38 -6.12
N SER A 194 13.48 10.13 -6.51
CA SER A 194 14.82 9.59 -6.76
C SER A 194 15.44 9.25 -5.41
N PHE A 195 15.80 7.98 -5.23
CA PHE A 195 16.46 7.48 -4.04
C PHE A 195 17.07 6.12 -4.31
N ASN A 196 18.22 5.86 -3.70
CA ASN A 196 18.88 4.57 -3.80
C ASN A 196 18.07 3.50 -3.05
N LYS A 197 17.72 2.44 -3.76
CA LYS A 197 16.99 1.29 -3.24
C LYS A 197 17.94 0.10 -3.28
N LYS A 198 18.01 -0.67 -2.20
CA LYS A 198 18.70 -1.95 -2.25
C LYS A 198 17.91 -2.93 -3.10
N ILE A 199 16.59 -2.99 -2.88
CA ILE A 199 15.69 -3.85 -3.64
C ILE A 199 14.47 -3.04 -4.05
N ALA A 200 14.05 -3.17 -5.31
CA ALA A 200 12.78 -2.68 -5.82
C ALA A 200 11.95 -3.85 -6.35
N VAL A 201 10.65 -3.87 -6.02
CA VAL A 201 9.74 -4.99 -6.31
C VAL A 201 8.44 -4.47 -6.94
N VAL A 202 8.00 -5.13 -8.02
CA VAL A 202 6.65 -4.93 -8.58
C VAL A 202 5.87 -6.24 -8.53
N LEU A 203 4.83 -6.29 -7.70
CA LEU A 203 4.10 -7.52 -7.40
C LEU A 203 3.12 -7.97 -8.48
N ASN A 204 2.42 -7.00 -9.08
CA ASN A 204 1.41 -7.18 -10.13
C ASN A 204 1.03 -5.79 -10.66
N ILE A 205 0.50 -5.73 -11.88
CA ILE A 205 -0.05 -4.51 -12.47
C ILE A 205 -1.35 -4.89 -13.17
N GLU A 206 -2.46 -4.70 -12.46
CA GLU A 206 -3.83 -4.90 -12.96
C GLU A 206 -4.53 -3.56 -13.14
N LYS A 207 -5.56 -3.49 -14.00
CA LYS A 207 -6.36 -2.27 -14.20
C LYS A 207 -6.87 -1.74 -12.86
N ASP A 208 -6.49 -0.52 -12.54
CA ASP A 208 -6.89 0.22 -11.35
C ASP A 208 -6.57 1.70 -11.60
N HIS A 209 -7.25 2.62 -10.91
CA HIS A 209 -7.01 4.06 -10.99
C HIS A 209 -7.15 4.70 -12.39
N LEU A 210 -8.09 4.22 -13.21
CA LEU A 210 -8.32 4.78 -14.56
C LEU A 210 -8.88 6.22 -14.53
N ASP A 211 -9.35 6.68 -13.38
CA ASP A 211 -9.77 8.06 -13.12
C ASP A 211 -8.62 9.07 -13.14
N ARG A 212 -7.38 8.59 -12.97
CA ARG A 212 -6.17 9.44 -12.88
C ARG A 212 -5.26 9.35 -14.11
N TYR A 213 -5.14 8.16 -14.68
CA TYR A 213 -4.23 7.91 -15.80
C TYR A 213 -5.02 7.93 -17.10
N GLU A 214 -4.51 8.65 -18.11
CA GLU A 214 -5.12 8.70 -19.45
C GLU A 214 -5.31 7.29 -20.03
N ASN A 215 -4.40 6.37 -19.72
CA ASN A 215 -4.47 4.98 -20.15
C ASN A 215 -3.70 4.06 -19.18
N PHE A 216 -3.97 2.76 -19.28
CA PHE A 216 -3.32 1.72 -18.47
C PHE A 216 -1.80 1.65 -18.67
N THR A 217 -1.30 2.04 -19.84
CA THR A 217 0.14 2.05 -20.14
C THR A 217 0.87 3.06 -19.27
N ASP A 218 0.28 4.22 -18.99
CA ASP A 218 0.91 5.22 -18.13
C ASP A 218 0.87 4.83 -16.64
N TYR A 219 -0.19 4.17 -16.18
CA TYR A 219 -0.21 3.54 -14.85
C TYR A 219 0.89 2.48 -14.69
N LYS A 220 1.08 1.66 -15.73
CA LYS A 220 2.15 0.67 -15.78
C LYS A 220 3.54 1.34 -15.75
N LYS A 221 3.78 2.36 -16.58
CA LYS A 221 5.05 3.13 -16.57
C LYS A 221 5.35 3.72 -15.19
N SER A 222 4.32 4.28 -14.53
CA SER A 222 4.43 4.82 -13.17
C SER A 222 4.98 3.79 -12.19
N LYS A 223 4.36 2.60 -12.08
CA LYS A 223 4.83 1.56 -11.15
C LYS A 223 6.23 1.07 -11.46
N LEU A 224 6.56 0.89 -12.75
CA LEU A 224 7.86 0.38 -13.15
C LEU A 224 9.00 1.39 -12.93
N SER A 225 8.66 2.67 -12.75
CA SER A 225 9.65 3.69 -12.36
C SER A 225 10.32 3.41 -11.01
N ILE A 226 9.74 2.55 -10.17
CA ILE A 226 10.34 2.11 -8.89
C ILE A 226 11.72 1.47 -9.08
N PHE A 227 12.00 0.88 -10.25
CA PHE A 227 13.29 0.27 -10.57
C PHE A 227 14.41 1.26 -10.90
N LYS A 228 14.10 2.56 -10.99
CA LYS A 228 15.15 3.58 -11.11
C LYS A 228 15.98 3.57 -9.84
N GLU A 229 17.31 3.54 -10.00
CA GLU A 229 18.29 3.61 -8.89
C GLU A 229 18.15 2.46 -7.87
N SER A 230 17.66 1.29 -8.32
CA SER A 230 17.64 0.07 -7.52
C SER A 230 18.81 -0.84 -7.85
N GLU A 231 19.51 -1.34 -6.83
CA GLU A 231 20.58 -2.34 -6.96
C GLU A 231 20.03 -3.69 -7.45
N HIS A 232 18.95 -4.18 -6.84
CA HIS A 232 18.26 -5.39 -7.28
C HIS A 232 16.81 -5.10 -7.69
N LYS A 233 16.39 -5.72 -8.81
CA LYS A 233 15.03 -5.63 -9.35
C LYS A 233 14.36 -6.98 -9.25
N ILE A 234 13.16 -7.01 -8.66
CA ILE A 234 12.31 -8.21 -8.58
C ILE A 234 10.96 -7.90 -9.22
N ILE A 235 10.50 -8.73 -10.14
CA ILE A 235 9.25 -8.51 -10.86
C ILE A 235 8.45 -9.80 -11.03
N ASN A 236 7.13 -9.72 -10.95
CA ASN A 236 6.28 -10.84 -11.29
C ASN A 236 6.37 -11.15 -12.79
N SER A 237 6.60 -12.41 -13.16
CA SER A 237 6.77 -12.83 -14.57
C SER A 237 5.54 -12.58 -15.44
N ASN A 238 4.35 -12.50 -14.82
CA ASN A 238 3.11 -12.14 -15.53
C ASN A 238 3.13 -10.69 -16.05
N ILE A 239 4.01 -9.83 -15.53
CA ILE A 239 4.16 -8.46 -16.01
C ILE A 239 5.07 -8.46 -17.24
N LYS A 240 4.48 -8.62 -18.42
CA LYS A 240 5.22 -8.56 -19.70
C LYS A 240 5.86 -7.18 -19.87
N ASN A 241 7.19 -7.08 -19.78
CA ASN A 241 7.93 -5.87 -20.15
C ASN A 241 9.35 -6.20 -20.63
N SER A 242 9.63 -5.91 -21.90
CA SER A 242 10.93 -6.13 -22.54
C SER A 242 12.03 -5.16 -22.08
N ASN A 243 11.67 -4.03 -21.47
CA ASN A 243 12.62 -2.96 -21.17
C ASN A 243 13.36 -3.14 -19.83
N ILE A 244 12.98 -4.14 -19.03
CA ILE A 244 13.61 -4.40 -17.72
C ILE A 244 14.63 -5.52 -17.90
N LYS A 245 15.83 -5.13 -18.30
CA LYS A 245 17.01 -6.01 -18.31
C LYS A 245 17.46 -6.30 -16.88
N GLU A 246 17.97 -7.52 -16.64
CA GLU A 246 18.58 -7.94 -15.37
C GLU A 246 17.63 -7.83 -14.16
N SER A 247 16.50 -8.53 -14.22
CA SER A 247 15.58 -8.66 -13.09
C SER A 247 15.48 -10.11 -12.63
N ASN A 248 15.44 -10.30 -11.32
CA ASN A 248 14.97 -11.53 -10.72
C ASN A 248 13.45 -11.60 -10.94
N LYS A 249 12.95 -12.75 -11.38
CA LYS A 249 11.53 -12.91 -11.67
C LYS A 249 10.92 -13.95 -10.76
N PHE A 250 9.69 -13.69 -10.32
CA PHE A 250 8.90 -14.67 -9.58
C PHE A 250 7.56 -14.92 -10.26
N GLY A 251 7.07 -16.15 -10.24
CA GLY A 251 5.75 -16.48 -10.80
C GLY A 251 5.67 -17.89 -11.36
N THR A 252 5.55 -17.97 -12.68
CA THR A 252 5.32 -19.21 -13.46
C THR A 252 6.53 -20.14 -13.47
N ASP A 253 6.30 -21.41 -13.82
CA ASP A 253 7.17 -22.58 -13.60
C ASP A 253 8.62 -22.47 -14.10
N ASP A 254 8.90 -21.59 -15.07
CA ASP A 254 10.23 -21.44 -15.69
C ASP A 254 11.13 -20.39 -15.02
N GLU A 255 10.62 -19.71 -13.99
CA GLU A 255 11.36 -18.61 -13.37
C GLU A 255 12.21 -19.07 -12.19
N LYS A 256 13.29 -18.32 -11.91
CA LYS A 256 14.20 -18.58 -10.76
C LYS A 256 13.44 -18.74 -9.43
N TYR A 257 12.32 -18.04 -9.29
CA TYR A 257 11.40 -18.20 -8.18
C TYR A 257 10.03 -18.58 -8.74
N ASN A 258 9.54 -19.78 -8.45
CA ASN A 258 8.28 -20.24 -9.04
C ASN A 258 7.44 -21.12 -8.10
N ILE A 259 6.17 -21.31 -8.46
CA ILE A 259 5.20 -22.13 -7.71
C ILE A 259 4.90 -23.40 -8.51
N GLN A 260 5.24 -24.56 -7.96
CA GLN A 260 4.91 -25.87 -8.51
C GLN A 260 3.92 -26.58 -7.57
N GLY A 261 2.64 -26.33 -7.79
CA GLY A 261 1.57 -26.81 -6.90
C GLY A 261 1.72 -26.24 -5.48
N GLN A 262 1.95 -27.12 -4.50
CA GLN A 262 2.15 -26.73 -3.09
C GLN A 262 3.63 -26.53 -2.72
N LYS A 263 4.51 -26.37 -3.71
CA LYS A 263 5.95 -26.18 -3.52
C LYS A 263 6.41 -24.89 -4.17
N PHE A 264 7.44 -24.28 -3.59
CA PHE A 264 8.16 -23.16 -4.14
C PHE A 264 9.54 -23.63 -4.59
N ASN A 265 9.93 -23.27 -5.81
CA ASN A 265 11.33 -23.29 -6.21
C ASN A 265 11.92 -21.92 -5.87
N ILE A 266 12.97 -21.89 -5.05
CA ILE A 266 13.70 -20.68 -4.65
C ILE A 266 15.16 -20.87 -5.06
N ASN A 267 15.51 -20.42 -6.26
CA ASN A 267 16.88 -20.53 -6.77
C ASN A 267 17.43 -21.97 -6.67
N ASP A 268 16.72 -22.90 -7.32
CA ASP A 268 16.95 -24.36 -7.35
C ASP A 268 16.73 -25.10 -6.03
N LYS A 269 16.21 -24.42 -4.99
CA LYS A 269 15.83 -25.03 -3.72
C LYS A 269 14.32 -25.20 -3.62
N ILE A 270 13.88 -26.44 -3.43
CA ILE A 270 12.47 -26.76 -3.24
C ILE A 270 12.07 -26.60 -1.77
N ILE A 271 11.01 -25.83 -1.52
CA ILE A 271 10.45 -25.56 -0.20
C ILE A 271 8.92 -25.72 -0.24
N ASN A 272 8.30 -26.28 0.80
CA ASN A 272 6.84 -26.41 0.83
C ASN A 272 6.17 -25.07 1.13
N ALA A 273 5.13 -24.74 0.36
CA ALA A 273 4.27 -23.59 0.63
C ALA A 273 3.56 -23.74 1.98
N LYS A 274 3.38 -22.63 2.72
CA LYS A 274 2.67 -22.64 4.01
C LYS A 274 1.19 -22.28 3.89
N SER A 275 0.75 -21.84 2.72
CA SER A 275 -0.65 -21.58 2.41
C SER A 275 -1.12 -22.46 1.26
N TYR A 276 -2.41 -22.81 1.27
CA TYR A 276 -3.13 -23.41 0.15
C TYR A 276 -3.84 -22.35 -0.71
N ASN A 277 -3.88 -21.10 -0.25
CA ASN A 277 -4.46 -19.99 -1.00
C ASN A 277 -3.45 -19.47 -2.03
N LYS A 278 -3.82 -19.48 -3.31
CA LYS A 278 -2.94 -19.06 -4.43
C LYS A 278 -2.42 -17.63 -4.30
N ILE A 279 -3.25 -16.68 -3.85
CA ILE A 279 -2.84 -15.27 -3.68
C ILE A 279 -1.78 -15.19 -2.58
N GLU A 280 -2.01 -15.91 -1.49
CA GLU A 280 -1.07 -15.95 -0.39
C GLU A 280 0.24 -16.63 -0.80
N GLN A 281 0.18 -17.71 -1.58
CA GLN A 281 1.36 -18.36 -2.14
C GLN A 281 2.20 -17.41 -2.99
N ILE A 282 1.58 -16.61 -3.87
CA ILE A 282 2.30 -15.61 -4.67
C ILE A 282 2.96 -14.56 -3.78
N ASN A 283 2.27 -14.10 -2.72
CA ASN A 283 2.85 -13.15 -1.76
C ASN A 283 4.00 -13.78 -0.95
N GLN A 284 3.88 -15.04 -0.55
CA GLN A 284 4.94 -15.81 0.12
C GLN A 284 6.15 -16.00 -0.79
N LEU A 285 5.93 -16.38 -2.06
CA LEU A 285 6.99 -16.53 -3.06
C LEU A 285 7.72 -15.20 -3.30
N ALA A 286 6.98 -14.10 -3.49
CA ALA A 286 7.59 -12.77 -3.64
C ALA A 286 8.43 -12.40 -2.41
N THR A 287 7.94 -12.70 -1.21
CA THR A 287 8.65 -12.48 0.05
C THR A 287 9.94 -13.30 0.11
N LEU A 288 9.89 -14.59 -0.21
CA LEU A 288 11.07 -15.46 -0.22
C LEU A 288 12.09 -15.04 -1.29
N ALA A 289 11.64 -14.60 -2.47
CA ALA A 289 12.52 -14.08 -3.51
C ALA A 289 13.30 -12.85 -3.05
N ILE A 290 12.66 -11.94 -2.29
CA ILE A 290 13.31 -10.77 -1.69
C ILE A 290 14.33 -11.20 -0.62
N LEU A 291 13.95 -12.15 0.23
CA LEU A 291 14.81 -12.64 1.31
C LEU A 291 16.02 -13.43 0.80
N ASP A 292 15.87 -14.18 -0.29
CA ASP A 292 16.97 -14.86 -1.00
C ASP A 292 17.99 -13.85 -1.54
N VAL A 293 17.52 -12.77 -2.20
CA VAL A 293 18.39 -11.69 -2.70
C VAL A 293 19.12 -10.97 -1.56
N LEU A 294 18.54 -10.94 -0.36
CA LEU A 294 19.19 -10.42 0.85
C LEU A 294 20.10 -11.43 1.55
N ASN A 295 20.24 -12.65 1.00
CA ASN A 295 21.02 -13.76 1.54
C ASN A 295 20.51 -14.27 2.91
N PHE A 296 19.21 -14.17 3.19
CA PHE A 296 18.61 -14.89 4.32
C PHE A 296 18.41 -16.37 3.98
N ASP A 297 18.48 -17.26 4.98
CA ASP A 297 18.11 -18.66 4.80
C ASP A 297 16.59 -18.77 4.57
N THR A 298 16.21 -19.01 3.32
CA THR A 298 14.82 -19.07 2.88
C THR A 298 14.06 -20.26 3.45
N LYS A 299 14.74 -21.35 3.84
CA LYS A 299 14.09 -22.47 4.54
C LYS A 299 13.62 -22.05 5.92
N VAL A 300 14.50 -21.37 6.68
CA VAL A 300 14.15 -20.84 8.01
C VAL A 300 13.09 -19.74 7.91
N CYS A 301 13.24 -18.83 6.94
CA CYS A 301 12.26 -17.77 6.69
C CYS A 301 10.86 -18.33 6.41
N ASN A 302 10.77 -19.43 5.66
CA ASN A 302 9.50 -20.05 5.30
C ASN A 302 8.74 -20.59 6.51
N GLU A 303 9.43 -21.04 7.57
CA GLU A 303 8.77 -21.48 8.81
C GLU A 303 8.05 -20.33 9.53
N HIS A 304 8.55 -19.10 9.41
CA HIS A 304 7.98 -17.95 10.09
C HIS A 304 6.63 -17.48 9.51
N PHE A 305 6.25 -17.88 8.29
CA PHE A 305 4.91 -17.61 7.76
C PHE A 305 3.79 -18.18 8.64
N LEU A 306 4.01 -19.32 9.31
CA LEU A 306 3.02 -19.94 10.20
C LEU A 306 2.67 -19.07 11.42
N THR A 307 3.55 -18.14 11.78
CA THR A 307 3.35 -17.21 12.90
C THR A 307 2.96 -15.80 12.45
N PHE A 308 2.86 -15.58 11.14
CA PHE A 308 2.43 -14.31 10.58
C PHE A 308 0.92 -14.15 10.77
N LYS A 309 0.51 -13.04 11.38
CA LYS A 309 -0.90 -12.68 11.50
C LYS A 309 -1.31 -11.88 10.28
N ALA A 310 -2.25 -12.41 9.50
CA ALA A 310 -2.81 -11.70 8.36
C ALA A 310 -3.38 -10.34 8.78
N LEU A 311 -3.29 -9.38 7.88
CA LEU A 311 -3.82 -8.03 8.11
C LEU A 311 -5.35 -8.07 8.11
N ASN A 312 -5.95 -7.25 8.98
CA ASN A 312 -7.40 -7.12 9.05
C ASN A 312 -8.01 -6.81 7.67
N TYR A 313 -9.21 -7.33 7.45
CA TYR A 313 -10.03 -7.06 6.28
C TYR A 313 -9.43 -7.52 4.93
N ARG A 314 -8.58 -8.55 4.95
CA ARG A 314 -8.04 -9.23 3.76
C ARG A 314 -8.41 -10.71 3.83
N MET A 315 -9.53 -11.09 3.22
CA MET A 315 -10.09 -12.45 3.35
C MET A 315 -10.15 -12.94 4.80
N GLN A 316 -10.41 -12.02 5.74
CA GLN A 316 -10.37 -12.29 7.17
C GLN A 316 -11.57 -13.15 7.54
N PHE A 317 -11.34 -14.35 8.09
CA PHE A 317 -12.41 -15.12 8.72
C PHE A 317 -12.89 -14.38 9.98
N ILE A 318 -14.22 -14.17 10.09
CA ILE A 318 -14.81 -13.39 11.18
C ILE A 318 -15.77 -14.16 12.07
N GLY A 319 -16.07 -15.42 11.74
CA GLY A 319 -16.99 -16.28 12.47
C GLY A 319 -17.81 -17.16 11.52
N SER A 320 -18.66 -17.99 12.10
CA SER A 320 -19.56 -18.88 11.36
C SER A 320 -21.02 -18.57 11.70
N TYR A 321 -21.93 -18.83 10.77
CA TYR A 321 -23.37 -18.92 11.04
C TYR A 321 -23.82 -20.31 10.64
N LYS A 322 -24.12 -21.17 11.62
CA LYS A 322 -24.28 -22.61 11.38
C LYS A 322 -23.03 -23.17 10.67
N ASN A 323 -23.18 -23.76 9.47
CA ASN A 323 -22.06 -24.31 8.70
C ASN A 323 -21.43 -23.30 7.71
N SER A 324 -21.99 -22.09 7.61
CA SER A 324 -21.48 -21.04 6.72
C SER A 324 -20.34 -20.29 7.38
N LYS A 325 -19.20 -20.16 6.70
CA LYS A 325 -18.08 -19.30 7.13
C LYS A 325 -18.21 -17.90 6.54
N TRP A 326 -17.92 -16.89 7.35
CA TRP A 326 -18.00 -15.50 6.93
C TRP A 326 -16.62 -14.86 6.82
N PHE A 327 -16.39 -14.18 5.71
CA PHE A 327 -15.11 -13.57 5.37
C PHE A 327 -15.27 -12.07 5.11
N ASN A 328 -14.41 -11.27 5.74
CA ASN A 328 -14.30 -9.83 5.53
C ASN A 328 -13.07 -9.52 4.67
N ASP A 329 -13.34 -9.02 3.47
CA ASP A 329 -12.35 -8.57 2.49
C ASP A 329 -12.60 -7.10 2.10
N SER A 330 -12.98 -6.25 3.05
CA SER A 330 -13.26 -4.82 2.80
C SER A 330 -12.09 -4.07 2.13
N LYS A 331 -10.86 -4.59 2.21
CA LYS A 331 -9.69 -4.03 1.51
C LYS A 331 -9.75 -4.19 -0.02
N ALA A 332 -10.59 -5.09 -0.56
CA ALA A 332 -10.84 -5.23 -1.99
C ALA A 332 -11.62 -4.03 -2.54
N THR A 333 -10.88 -2.99 -2.86
CA THR A 333 -11.39 -1.68 -3.31
C THR A 333 -11.40 -1.52 -4.84
N ASN A 334 -11.13 -2.59 -5.59
CA ASN A 334 -11.10 -2.65 -7.05
C ASN A 334 -11.55 -4.05 -7.53
N SER A 335 -11.89 -4.19 -8.81
CA SER A 335 -12.42 -5.44 -9.38
C SER A 335 -11.40 -6.58 -9.32
N SER A 336 -10.12 -6.30 -9.61
CA SER A 336 -9.07 -7.32 -9.60
C SER A 336 -8.87 -8.00 -8.24
N ALA A 337 -9.05 -7.26 -7.13
CA ALA A 337 -8.97 -7.81 -5.79
C ALA A 337 -10.15 -8.75 -5.49
N THR A 338 -11.37 -8.34 -5.85
CA THR A 338 -12.57 -9.18 -5.68
C THR A 338 -12.55 -10.40 -6.59
N PHE A 339 -12.05 -10.25 -7.83
CA PHE A 339 -11.82 -11.38 -8.73
C PHE A 339 -10.94 -12.44 -8.05
N ALA A 340 -9.78 -12.02 -7.53
CA ALA A 340 -8.85 -12.93 -6.87
C ALA A 340 -9.48 -13.58 -5.62
N ALA A 341 -10.21 -12.80 -4.82
CA ALA A 341 -10.93 -13.30 -3.65
C ALA A 341 -11.94 -14.42 -4.02
N LEU A 342 -12.73 -14.21 -5.07
CA LEU A 342 -13.69 -15.19 -5.60
C LEU A 342 -13.00 -16.42 -6.20
N GLU A 343 -11.95 -16.23 -6.99
CA GLU A 343 -11.18 -17.33 -7.59
C GLU A 343 -10.60 -18.27 -6.54
N SER A 344 -10.19 -17.71 -5.39
CA SER A 344 -9.66 -18.48 -4.27
C SER A 344 -10.70 -19.30 -3.50
N GLN A 345 -12.00 -19.12 -3.78
CA GLN A 345 -13.04 -19.88 -3.09
C GLN A 345 -13.17 -21.30 -3.67
N PRO A 346 -13.21 -22.32 -2.80
CA PRO A 346 -13.36 -23.71 -3.24
C PRO A 346 -14.76 -24.00 -3.79
N GLU A 347 -15.77 -23.26 -3.32
CA GLU A 347 -17.18 -23.49 -3.61
C GLU A 347 -17.91 -22.17 -3.93
N LYS A 348 -19.17 -22.27 -4.36
CA LYS A 348 -20.02 -21.10 -4.58
C LYS A 348 -20.37 -20.42 -3.25
N ILE A 349 -20.30 -19.09 -3.23
CA ILE A 349 -20.49 -18.24 -2.06
C ILE A 349 -21.59 -17.20 -2.26
N VAL A 350 -22.03 -16.59 -1.17
CA VAL A 350 -22.84 -15.37 -1.19
C VAL A 350 -21.89 -14.16 -1.15
N LEU A 351 -21.94 -13.30 -2.17
CA LEU A 351 -21.06 -12.12 -2.28
C LEU A 351 -21.82 -10.85 -1.90
N ILE A 352 -21.22 -10.02 -1.05
CA ILE A 352 -21.66 -8.64 -0.81
C ILE A 352 -20.66 -7.70 -1.51
N ALA A 353 -21.14 -6.90 -2.47
CA ALA A 353 -20.31 -6.01 -3.28
C ALA A 353 -20.90 -4.59 -3.46
N GLY A 354 -20.05 -3.64 -3.81
CA GLY A 354 -20.42 -2.26 -4.14
C GLY A 354 -19.93 -1.20 -3.15
N GLY A 355 -20.04 0.07 -3.56
CA GLY A 355 -19.55 1.22 -2.82
C GLY A 355 -19.46 2.47 -3.69
N SER A 356 -18.43 3.29 -3.47
CA SER A 356 -18.23 4.57 -4.15
C SER A 356 -17.83 4.39 -5.60
N LYS A 357 -18.33 5.29 -6.46
CA LYS A 357 -17.90 5.36 -7.86
C LYS A 357 -16.40 5.63 -7.97
N LYS A 358 -15.80 4.89 -8.89
CA LYS A 358 -14.46 5.03 -9.44
C LYS A 358 -14.57 4.53 -10.89
N ASP A 359 -13.73 5.02 -11.80
CA ASP A 359 -13.64 4.44 -13.16
C ASP A 359 -13.05 3.03 -13.06
N GLU A 360 -13.93 2.07 -12.79
CA GLU A 360 -13.64 0.67 -12.47
C GLU A 360 -14.25 -0.25 -13.54
N ASP A 361 -13.50 -1.26 -13.95
CA ASP A 361 -13.89 -2.18 -15.01
C ASP A 361 -14.61 -3.41 -14.45
N PHE A 362 -15.90 -3.26 -14.12
CA PHE A 362 -16.70 -4.35 -13.55
C PHE A 362 -16.95 -5.50 -14.53
N LEU A 363 -16.78 -5.30 -15.85
CA LEU A 363 -16.92 -6.39 -16.83
C LEU A 363 -15.95 -7.55 -16.54
N SER A 364 -14.78 -7.25 -15.96
CA SER A 364 -13.81 -8.24 -15.52
C SER A 364 -14.35 -9.24 -14.50
N LEU A 365 -15.41 -8.88 -13.75
CA LEU A 365 -16.02 -9.75 -12.74
C LEU A 365 -17.11 -10.68 -13.30
N LYS A 366 -17.57 -10.46 -14.54
CA LYS A 366 -18.75 -11.14 -15.08
C LYS A 366 -18.64 -12.67 -15.05
N SER A 367 -17.52 -13.22 -15.52
CA SER A 367 -17.32 -14.67 -15.57
C SER A 367 -17.19 -15.27 -14.19
N ILE A 368 -16.35 -14.68 -13.33
CA ILE A 368 -16.06 -15.21 -12.00
C ILE A 368 -17.26 -15.10 -11.06
N ILE A 369 -18.09 -14.05 -11.17
CA ILE A 369 -19.33 -13.94 -10.40
C ILE A 369 -20.28 -15.08 -10.80
N LYS A 370 -20.46 -15.33 -12.10
CA LYS A 370 -21.31 -16.44 -12.58
C LYS A 370 -20.83 -17.81 -12.10
N GLU A 371 -19.52 -18.01 -12.07
CA GLU A 371 -18.91 -19.28 -11.65
C GLU A 371 -18.94 -19.48 -10.13
N LYS A 372 -18.62 -18.43 -9.35
CA LYS A 372 -18.32 -18.54 -7.91
C LYS A 372 -19.40 -17.97 -7.00
N CYS A 373 -20.39 -17.25 -7.50
CA CYS A 373 -21.45 -16.70 -6.66
C CYS A 373 -22.73 -17.56 -6.76
N LYS A 374 -23.30 -17.88 -5.61
CA LYS A 374 -24.69 -18.33 -5.48
C LYS A 374 -25.63 -17.14 -5.68
N SER A 375 -25.40 -16.07 -4.94
CA SER A 375 -26.14 -14.82 -5.01
C SER A 375 -25.21 -13.63 -4.75
N LEU A 376 -25.66 -12.47 -5.21
CA LEU A 376 -24.92 -11.20 -5.15
C LEU A 376 -25.79 -10.12 -4.52
N ILE A 377 -25.37 -9.65 -3.35
CA ILE A 377 -25.96 -8.50 -2.65
C ILE A 377 -25.17 -7.24 -3.01
N LEU A 378 -25.87 -6.25 -3.56
CA LEU A 378 -25.30 -5.00 -4.06
C LEU A 378 -25.66 -3.82 -3.16
N ILE A 379 -24.65 -3.02 -2.83
CA ILE A 379 -24.79 -1.81 -1.99
C ILE A 379 -24.05 -0.61 -2.60
N GLY A 380 -24.43 0.60 -2.17
CA GLY A 380 -23.72 1.82 -2.54
C GLY A 380 -23.91 2.29 -3.98
N GLN A 381 -23.14 3.30 -4.38
CA GLN A 381 -23.30 3.98 -5.67
C GLN A 381 -22.98 3.13 -6.90
N THR A 382 -22.09 2.13 -6.78
CA THR A 382 -21.68 1.24 -7.87
C THR A 382 -22.60 0.03 -8.05
N ALA A 383 -23.59 -0.15 -7.18
CA ALA A 383 -24.53 -1.28 -7.22
C ALA A 383 -25.12 -1.51 -8.62
N GLN A 384 -25.66 -0.46 -9.25
CA GLN A 384 -26.27 -0.57 -10.58
C GLN A 384 -25.25 -0.92 -11.68
N GLN A 385 -24.02 -0.42 -11.59
CA GLN A 385 -22.98 -0.71 -12.58
C GLN A 385 -22.55 -2.18 -12.51
N ILE A 386 -22.42 -2.73 -11.30
CA ILE A 386 -22.10 -4.15 -11.09
C ILE A 386 -23.29 -5.04 -11.54
N ALA A 387 -24.53 -4.62 -11.25
CA ALA A 387 -25.73 -5.34 -11.69
C ALA A 387 -25.79 -5.48 -13.22
N GLN A 388 -25.51 -4.40 -13.96
CA GLN A 388 -25.57 -4.37 -15.42
C GLN A 388 -24.63 -5.36 -16.11
N VAL A 389 -23.47 -5.64 -15.51
CA VAL A 389 -22.48 -6.58 -16.08
C VAL A 389 -22.69 -8.02 -15.61
N THR A 390 -23.50 -8.23 -14.57
CA THR A 390 -23.71 -9.54 -13.95
C THR A 390 -24.83 -10.31 -14.64
N THR A 391 -24.60 -11.59 -14.95
CA THR A 391 -25.62 -12.47 -15.54
C THR A 391 -25.61 -13.87 -14.91
N GLY A 392 -26.79 -14.49 -14.79
CA GLY A 392 -26.93 -15.87 -14.30
C GLY A 392 -26.72 -16.07 -12.79
N VAL A 393 -26.82 -14.99 -12.01
CA VAL A 393 -26.73 -14.99 -10.54
C VAL A 393 -27.88 -14.18 -9.97
N GLN A 394 -28.49 -14.64 -8.88
CA GLN A 394 -29.57 -13.91 -8.22
C GLN A 394 -29.02 -12.63 -7.58
N LEU A 395 -29.67 -11.50 -7.88
CA LEU A 395 -29.26 -10.17 -7.42
C LEU A 395 -30.18 -9.66 -6.32
N PHE A 396 -29.59 -9.05 -5.30
CA PHE A 396 -30.28 -8.31 -4.26
C PHE A 396 -29.71 -6.92 -4.14
N PHE A 397 -30.53 -5.94 -3.78
CA PHE A 397 -30.09 -4.57 -3.52
C PHE A 397 -30.37 -4.24 -2.06
N ALA A 398 -29.37 -3.75 -1.36
CA ALA A 398 -29.50 -3.30 0.03
C ALA A 398 -29.16 -1.81 0.13
N LYS A 399 -29.87 -1.08 0.99
CA LYS A 399 -29.68 0.36 1.18
C LYS A 399 -28.43 0.67 2.01
N ASN A 400 -28.01 -0.28 2.84
CA ASN A 400 -26.85 -0.14 3.72
C ASN A 400 -26.27 -1.51 4.08
N LEU A 401 -25.13 -1.49 4.79
CA LEU A 401 -24.40 -2.70 5.16
C LEU A 401 -25.18 -3.62 6.12
N LYS A 402 -26.03 -3.07 7.00
CA LYS A 402 -26.84 -3.86 7.94
C LYS A 402 -27.89 -4.69 7.17
N GLU A 403 -28.60 -4.06 6.25
CA GLU A 403 -29.56 -4.74 5.39
C GLU A 403 -28.88 -5.80 4.52
N ALA A 404 -27.68 -5.51 3.99
CA ALA A 404 -26.93 -6.50 3.21
C ALA A 404 -26.52 -7.73 4.02
N ILE A 405 -26.17 -7.56 5.29
CA ILE A 405 -25.84 -8.67 6.20
C ILE A 405 -27.06 -9.55 6.47
N ILE A 406 -28.24 -8.96 6.68
CA ILE A 406 -29.49 -9.71 6.87
C ILE A 406 -29.81 -10.53 5.63
N ILE A 407 -29.79 -9.90 4.44
CA ILE A 407 -30.01 -10.62 3.18
C ILE A 407 -28.97 -11.73 3.00
N ALA A 408 -27.70 -11.48 3.31
CA ALA A 408 -26.65 -12.50 3.20
C ALA A 408 -26.86 -13.67 4.18
N GLN A 409 -27.36 -13.41 5.39
CA GLN A 409 -27.72 -14.45 6.35
C GLN A 409 -28.82 -15.36 5.81
N ASP A 410 -29.86 -14.80 5.22
CA ASP A 410 -30.95 -15.56 4.62
C ASP A 410 -30.46 -16.37 3.41
N GLU A 411 -29.73 -15.72 2.51
CA GLU A 411 -29.22 -16.32 1.26
C GLU A 411 -28.17 -17.42 1.49
N CYS A 412 -27.35 -17.27 2.52
CA CYS A 412 -26.36 -18.28 2.86
C CYS A 412 -27.03 -19.57 3.37
N GLY A 413 -28.21 -19.44 3.98
CA GLY A 413 -29.00 -20.54 4.54
C GLY A 413 -28.26 -21.34 5.64
N GLY A 414 -27.09 -20.86 6.10
CA GLY A 414 -26.18 -21.60 6.97
C GLY A 414 -25.34 -22.68 6.27
N TYR A 415 -25.27 -22.69 4.93
CA TYR A 415 -24.50 -23.69 4.16
C TYR A 415 -23.49 -23.09 3.19
N HIS A 416 -23.79 -21.93 2.60
CA HIS A 416 -22.85 -21.26 1.69
C HIS A 416 -22.04 -20.23 2.44
N ASN A 417 -20.74 -20.15 2.20
CA ASN A 417 -19.91 -19.11 2.81
C ASN A 417 -20.35 -17.72 2.33
N VAL A 418 -20.15 -16.71 3.18
CA VAL A 418 -20.39 -15.30 2.86
C VAL A 418 -19.07 -14.57 2.72
N LEU A 419 -18.92 -13.82 1.63
CA LEU A 419 -17.75 -12.98 1.38
C LEU A 419 -18.18 -11.53 1.22
N PHE A 420 -17.63 -10.66 2.04
CA PHE A 420 -17.69 -9.21 1.83
C PHE A 420 -16.45 -8.75 1.08
N SER A 421 -16.51 -8.70 -0.25
CA SER A 421 -15.43 -8.22 -1.13
C SER A 421 -15.98 -7.15 -2.08
N PRO A 422 -15.86 -5.86 -1.74
CA PRO A 422 -16.69 -4.81 -2.34
C PRO A 422 -16.46 -4.47 -3.82
N ALA A 423 -15.33 -4.85 -4.41
CA ALA A 423 -14.85 -4.39 -5.72
C ALA A 423 -14.81 -2.86 -5.92
N SER A 424 -15.00 -2.07 -4.85
CA SER A 424 -15.27 -0.63 -4.91
C SER A 424 -14.66 0.10 -3.71
N ALA A 425 -14.31 1.36 -3.91
CA ALA A 425 -13.92 2.27 -2.82
C ALA A 425 -15.09 2.48 -1.82
N SER A 426 -14.82 3.02 -0.65
CA SER A 426 -15.80 3.08 0.46
C SER A 426 -16.41 4.46 0.71
N PHE A 427 -15.99 5.48 -0.04
CA PHE A 427 -16.18 6.90 0.32
C PHE A 427 -17.61 7.43 0.23
N ASP A 428 -18.52 6.66 -0.35
CA ASP A 428 -19.94 6.99 -0.44
C ASP A 428 -20.68 6.75 0.89
N MET A 429 -20.25 5.76 1.67
CA MET A 429 -20.88 5.36 2.93
C MET A 429 -19.94 5.43 4.14
N PHE A 430 -18.62 5.46 3.93
CA PHE A 430 -17.62 5.34 5.00
C PHE A 430 -16.39 6.23 4.75
N LYS A 431 -15.71 6.64 5.82
CA LYS A 431 -14.48 7.44 5.75
C LYS A 431 -13.34 6.72 5.02
N ASN A 432 -13.24 5.41 5.19
CA ASN A 432 -12.21 4.57 4.58
C ASN A 432 -12.61 3.07 4.66
N TYR A 433 -11.82 2.21 4.01
CA TYR A 433 -12.10 0.77 3.98
C TYR A 433 -11.99 0.13 5.37
N GLN A 434 -11.16 0.67 6.28
CA GLN A 434 -11.02 0.18 7.64
C GLN A 434 -12.30 0.39 8.44
N GLN A 435 -12.93 1.56 8.32
CA GLN A 435 -14.22 1.83 8.95
C GLN A 435 -15.30 0.91 8.36
N ARG A 436 -15.35 0.76 7.04
CA ARG A 436 -16.28 -0.18 6.37
C ARG A 436 -16.09 -1.62 6.86
N GLY A 437 -14.84 -2.06 6.99
CA GLY A 437 -14.50 -3.40 7.47
C GLY A 437 -14.84 -3.60 8.95
N TYR A 438 -14.57 -2.59 9.78
CA TYR A 438 -14.97 -2.58 11.19
C TYR A 438 -16.49 -2.70 11.35
N GLU A 439 -17.26 -1.91 10.59
CA GLU A 439 -18.72 -1.96 10.65
C GLU A 439 -19.27 -3.30 10.19
N PHE A 440 -18.69 -3.93 9.15
CA PHE A 440 -19.07 -5.28 8.75
C PHE A 440 -18.87 -6.27 9.90
N ASN A 441 -17.66 -6.29 10.50
CA ASN A 441 -17.39 -7.17 11.64
C ASN A 441 -18.38 -6.91 12.79
N ARG A 442 -18.57 -5.65 13.17
CA ARG A 442 -19.42 -5.24 14.29
C ARG A 442 -20.86 -5.68 14.07
N LEU A 443 -21.43 -5.45 12.89
CA LEU A 443 -22.80 -5.80 12.55
C LEU A 443 -22.99 -7.31 12.39
N SER A 444 -21.97 -8.03 11.92
CA SER A 444 -22.02 -9.49 11.81
C SER A 444 -21.92 -10.19 13.16
N LYS A 445 -21.37 -9.57 14.22
CA LYS A 445 -21.28 -10.21 15.55
C LYS A 445 -22.63 -10.65 16.11
N ASP A 446 -23.70 -9.93 15.80
CA ASP A 446 -25.03 -10.20 16.32
C ASP A 446 -25.66 -11.49 15.73
N ILE A 447 -25.07 -12.02 14.64
CA ILE A 447 -25.57 -13.20 13.93
C ILE A 447 -24.58 -14.37 13.89
N LEU A 448 -23.30 -14.13 14.19
CA LEU A 448 -22.26 -15.15 14.09
C LEU A 448 -22.02 -15.84 15.42
N ASP A 449 -21.81 -17.15 15.33
CA ASP A 449 -21.23 -17.98 16.38
C ASP A 449 -19.71 -17.67 16.40
N LEU A 450 -19.26 -16.95 17.45
CA LEU A 450 -17.88 -16.44 17.58
C LEU A 450 -16.99 -17.31 18.45
#